data_AF-A0A293LA32-F1
#
_entry.id   AF-A0A293LA32-F1
#
_cell.length_a   1.000
_cell.length_b   1.000
_cell.length_c   1.000
_cell.angle_alpha   90.00
_cell.angle_beta   90.00
_cell.angle_gamma   90.00
#
_symmetry.space_group_name_H-M   'P 1'
#
loop_
_entity.id
_entity.type
_entity.pdbx_description
1 polymer ?
#
loop_
_entity_poly.entity_id
_entity_poly.type
_entity_poly.pdbx_seq_one_letter_code
_entity_poly.pdbx_strand_id
1 'polypeptide(L)'
;MVLKPYFMSNPLEVATSDTTVEVVLSISTLMLALDSSKTLLQKFFQDPAVASFLSLGLSSTKDKVMQQAYRLLCAGSKPDGISGERFLHALATVNRRREVSLPCIASSILDSTGRMSEPASSQRLQEPPPKHSRRYSIENSIEDIARRLESGVGVGDLKKSEILSVYEGRILALKSKEEKLQQLLTTQSMMLQESDRLLNQHLCSQTKRDSEIDEMRTFLRQSERRLEDVQEEHTRTYAQLTKENEAKDDQLKEAKRLLRNVEQQLKQMEECNEVLQEKANRLQVVEKNLEANQKENVSLSEMIAMLQRHNEALKEKQETMSRDIESLQADKKGLLKTLKEKEAKLKEQAKCLHVLQSKLDDKTAQVKSLASEKTDLQEANSALQKENSRLEHELTTSETSRQKTESCLQEKVALNQKLTTDLEKFRQMQAMIRNISASTIL
;
A
#
# COMPACT_ATOMS: atom_id res chain seq x y z
N MET A 1 -29.99 -13.57 49.45
CA MET A 1 -29.90 -14.22 50.78
C MET A 1 -31.20 -15.01 51.08
N VAL A 2 -31.45 -16.15 50.42
CA VAL A 2 -32.70 -16.95 50.66
C VAL A 2 -32.42 -18.46 50.82
N LEU A 3 -31.19 -18.89 51.12
CA LEU A 3 -30.88 -20.31 51.30
C LEU A 3 -30.26 -20.66 52.66
N LYS A 4 -30.07 -19.67 53.54
CA LYS A 4 -29.44 -19.87 54.86
C LYS A 4 -30.13 -20.89 55.81
N PRO A 5 -31.46 -21.13 55.77
CA PRO A 5 -32.08 -22.08 56.69
C PRO A 5 -31.86 -23.56 56.35
N TYR A 6 -31.47 -23.89 55.11
CA TYR A 6 -31.34 -25.28 54.66
C TYR A 6 -29.92 -25.87 54.83
N PHE A 7 -28.93 -25.03 55.13
CA PHE A 7 -27.52 -25.43 55.28
C PHE A 7 -27.01 -25.39 56.73
N MET A 8 -27.87 -25.09 57.72
CA MET A 8 -27.46 -24.93 59.13
C MET A 8 -27.65 -26.18 60.01
N SER A 9 -28.05 -27.30 59.43
CA SER A 9 -28.16 -28.59 60.13
C SER A 9 -27.22 -29.60 59.49
N ASN A 10 -26.55 -30.42 60.31
CA ASN A 10 -25.63 -31.46 59.83
C ASN A 10 -26.27 -32.24 58.67
N PRO A 11 -25.67 -32.25 57.46
CA PRO A 11 -26.25 -32.93 56.30
C PRO A 11 -26.37 -34.45 56.49
N LEU A 12 -25.71 -34.99 57.52
CA LEU A 12 -25.77 -36.39 57.93
C LEU A 12 -26.96 -36.74 58.84
N GLU A 13 -27.67 -35.75 59.41
CA GLU A 13 -28.87 -35.97 60.25
C GLU A 13 -30.19 -35.63 59.53
N VAL A 14 -30.17 -34.75 58.53
CA VAL A 14 -31.41 -34.32 57.83
C VAL A 14 -31.60 -35.00 56.48
N ALA A 15 -30.55 -35.55 55.85
CA ALA A 15 -30.64 -36.15 54.51
C ALA A 15 -30.89 -37.66 54.54
N THR A 16 -32.10 -38.08 54.92
CA THR A 16 -32.56 -39.48 54.73
C THR A 16 -33.52 -39.64 53.55
N SER A 17 -33.90 -38.56 52.86
CA SER A 17 -34.79 -38.62 51.71
C SER A 17 -34.09 -38.12 50.45
N ASP A 18 -34.04 -38.97 49.42
CA ASP A 18 -33.55 -38.65 48.06
C ASP A 18 -34.13 -37.32 47.51
N THR A 19 -35.33 -36.94 47.95
CA THR A 19 -36.00 -35.69 47.57
C THR A 19 -35.28 -34.44 48.04
N THR A 20 -34.65 -34.45 49.23
CA THR A 20 -33.86 -33.31 49.71
C THR A 20 -32.56 -33.14 48.90
N VAL A 21 -31.92 -34.25 48.54
CA VAL A 21 -30.73 -34.28 47.68
C VAL A 21 -31.07 -33.79 46.28
N GLU A 22 -32.19 -34.23 45.70
CA GLU A 22 -32.67 -33.83 44.38
C GLU A 22 -33.01 -32.33 44.30
N VAL A 23 -33.63 -31.76 45.34
CA VAL A 23 -33.93 -30.32 45.42
C VAL A 23 -32.65 -29.49 45.52
N VAL A 24 -31.68 -29.89 46.36
CA VAL A 24 -30.41 -29.17 46.51
C VAL A 24 -29.57 -29.23 45.23
N LEU A 25 -29.52 -30.38 44.55
CA LEU A 25 -28.81 -30.53 43.27
C LEU A 25 -29.49 -29.77 42.12
N SER A 26 -30.83 -29.73 42.09
CA SER A 26 -31.59 -28.97 41.08
C SER A 26 -31.43 -27.46 41.25
N ILE A 27 -31.48 -26.94 42.48
CA ILE A 27 -31.22 -25.52 42.78
C ILE A 27 -29.77 -25.16 42.42
N SER A 28 -28.82 -26.05 42.67
CA SER A 28 -27.40 -25.83 42.34
C SER A 28 -27.13 -25.84 40.83
N THR A 29 -27.87 -26.66 40.08
CA THR A 29 -27.82 -26.68 38.61
C THR A 29 -28.43 -25.40 38.01
N LEU A 30 -29.49 -24.87 38.62
CA LEU A 30 -30.06 -23.56 38.27
C LEU A 30 -29.10 -22.40 38.57
N MET A 31 -28.34 -22.47 39.67
CA MET A 31 -27.30 -21.47 39.98
C MET A 31 -26.13 -21.49 38.98
N LEU A 32 -25.76 -22.65 38.44
CA LEU A 32 -24.76 -22.78 37.38
C LEU A 32 -25.21 -22.14 36.05
N ALA A 33 -26.52 -22.12 35.77
CA ALA A 33 -27.07 -21.53 34.55
C ALA A 33 -27.20 -19.99 34.62
N LEU A 34 -27.11 -19.39 35.81
CA LEU A 34 -27.19 -17.94 36.03
C LEU A 34 -25.77 -17.35 36.16
N ASP A 35 -25.29 -16.76 35.06
CA ASP A 35 -23.91 -16.23 34.87
C ASP A 35 -23.53 -15.10 35.87
N SER A 36 -24.51 -14.51 36.56
CA SER A 36 -24.35 -13.42 37.52
C SER A 36 -23.89 -13.85 38.92
N SER A 37 -23.57 -15.13 39.14
CA SER A 37 -23.38 -15.69 40.49
C SER A 37 -22.04 -16.40 40.74
N LYS A 38 -21.00 -16.17 39.94
CA LYS A 38 -19.68 -16.85 40.06
C LYS A 38 -19.07 -16.81 41.47
N THR A 39 -19.24 -15.70 42.20
CA THR A 39 -18.74 -15.56 43.59
C THR A 39 -19.58 -16.32 44.62
N LEU A 40 -20.88 -16.51 44.38
CA LEU A 40 -21.76 -17.34 45.22
C LEU A 40 -21.53 -18.82 44.97
N LEU A 41 -21.31 -19.20 43.71
CA LEU A 41 -20.96 -20.55 43.31
C LEU A 41 -19.63 -21.01 43.92
N GLN A 42 -18.63 -20.11 43.97
CA GLN A 42 -17.35 -20.39 44.61
C GLN A 42 -17.49 -20.59 46.13
N LYS A 43 -18.27 -19.74 46.81
CA LYS A 43 -18.59 -19.92 48.24
C LYS A 43 -19.39 -21.19 48.51
N PHE A 44 -20.28 -21.56 47.59
CA PHE A 44 -21.06 -22.79 47.66
C PHE A 44 -20.16 -24.03 47.60
N PHE A 45 -19.20 -24.08 46.67
CA PHE A 45 -18.27 -25.22 46.58
C PHE A 45 -17.22 -25.29 47.70
N GLN A 46 -17.05 -24.22 48.47
CA GLN A 46 -16.20 -24.21 49.68
C GLN A 46 -16.92 -24.72 50.93
N ASP A 47 -18.24 -24.84 50.90
CA ASP A 47 -19.03 -25.34 52.04
C ASP A 47 -18.89 -26.88 52.16
N PRO A 48 -18.42 -27.41 53.31
CA PRO A 48 -18.26 -28.86 53.51
C PRO A 48 -19.56 -29.66 53.42
N ALA A 49 -20.72 -29.02 53.61
CA ALA A 49 -22.00 -29.70 53.45
C ALA A 49 -22.27 -30.12 51.98
N VAL A 50 -21.77 -29.35 51.02
CA VAL A 50 -21.96 -29.60 49.58
C VAL A 50 -21.23 -30.87 49.13
N ALA A 51 -20.03 -31.15 49.66
CA ALA A 51 -19.32 -32.39 49.41
C ALA A 51 -20.14 -33.62 49.86
N SER A 52 -20.86 -33.50 50.97
CA SER A 52 -21.73 -34.56 51.49
C SER A 52 -22.94 -34.81 50.57
N PHE A 53 -23.62 -33.75 50.13
CA PHE A 53 -24.75 -33.87 49.19
C PHE A 53 -24.33 -34.41 47.81
N LEU A 54 -23.17 -33.99 47.29
CA LEU A 54 -22.63 -34.52 46.03
C LEU A 54 -22.24 -35.99 46.16
N SER A 55 -21.62 -36.39 47.27
CA SER A 55 -21.28 -37.79 47.51
C SER A 55 -22.53 -38.68 47.62
N LEU A 56 -23.59 -38.19 48.27
CA LEU A 56 -24.86 -38.89 48.39
C LEU A 56 -25.60 -38.97 47.04
N GLY A 57 -25.55 -37.90 46.25
CA GLY A 57 -26.12 -37.84 44.89
C GLY A 57 -25.41 -38.76 43.91
N LEU A 58 -24.08 -38.82 43.95
CA LEU A 58 -23.27 -39.72 43.10
C LEU A 58 -23.42 -41.18 43.48
N SER A 59 -23.71 -41.46 44.74
CA SER A 59 -24.07 -42.81 45.15
C SER A 59 -25.55 -43.14 44.89
N SER A 60 -26.43 -42.19 44.51
CA SER A 60 -27.86 -42.46 44.31
C SER A 60 -28.13 -43.50 43.20
N THR A 61 -29.15 -44.35 43.39
CA THR A 61 -29.58 -45.33 42.37
C THR A 61 -30.43 -44.69 41.27
N LYS A 62 -30.83 -43.42 41.43
CA LYS A 62 -31.57 -42.65 40.43
C LYS A 62 -30.60 -41.97 39.47
N ASP A 63 -30.60 -42.42 38.22
CA ASP A 63 -29.72 -41.94 37.15
C ASP A 63 -29.76 -40.40 36.98
N LYS A 64 -30.93 -39.77 37.10
CA LYS A 64 -31.08 -38.30 37.03
C LYS A 64 -30.31 -37.57 38.14
N VAL A 65 -30.38 -38.07 39.36
CA VAL A 65 -29.74 -37.47 40.55
C VAL A 65 -28.23 -37.64 40.48
N MET A 66 -27.79 -38.84 40.10
CA MET A 66 -26.37 -39.15 39.88
C MET A 66 -25.76 -38.29 38.76
N GLN A 67 -26.43 -38.18 37.61
CA GLN A 67 -25.94 -37.36 36.50
C GLN A 67 -25.89 -35.87 36.85
N GLN A 68 -26.86 -35.34 37.62
CA GLN A 68 -26.83 -33.97 38.09
C GLN A 68 -25.67 -33.73 39.06
N ALA A 69 -25.46 -34.63 40.02
CA ALA A 69 -24.33 -34.56 40.94
C ALA A 69 -22.97 -34.63 40.20
N TYR A 70 -22.86 -35.48 39.18
CA TYR A 70 -21.66 -35.59 38.35
C TYR A 70 -21.38 -34.32 37.54
N ARG A 71 -22.41 -33.72 36.92
CA ARG A 71 -22.27 -32.45 36.18
C ARG A 71 -21.83 -31.30 37.10
N LEU A 72 -22.40 -31.22 38.30
CA LEU A 72 -22.01 -30.23 39.32
C LEU A 72 -20.56 -30.42 39.78
N LEU A 73 -20.12 -31.66 39.98
CA LEU A 73 -18.73 -31.98 40.33
C LEU A 73 -17.77 -31.54 39.21
N CYS A 74 -18.10 -31.84 37.95
CA CYS A 74 -17.30 -31.41 36.79
C CYS A 74 -17.21 -29.88 36.68
N ALA A 75 -18.30 -29.17 36.98
CA ALA A 75 -18.31 -27.71 36.98
C ALA A 75 -17.49 -27.08 38.12
N GLY A 76 -17.37 -27.78 39.26
CA GLY A 76 -16.64 -27.35 40.45
C GLY A 76 -15.16 -27.71 40.48
N SER A 77 -14.65 -28.53 39.54
CA SER A 77 -13.27 -29.07 39.50
C SER A 77 -12.19 -28.08 39.05
N LYS A 78 -12.41 -26.77 39.20
CA LYS A 78 -11.40 -25.71 38.95
C LYS A 78 -10.47 -25.57 40.17
N PRO A 79 -9.25 -25.02 40.03
CA PRO A 79 -8.18 -25.13 41.03
C PRO A 79 -8.48 -24.53 42.42
N ASP A 80 -9.48 -23.65 42.55
CA ASP A 80 -9.92 -23.06 43.84
C ASP A 80 -11.25 -23.66 44.38
N GLY A 81 -11.67 -24.81 43.84
CA GLY A 81 -12.95 -25.48 44.12
C GLY A 81 -12.90 -26.56 45.20
N ILE A 82 -13.82 -27.53 45.11
CA ILE A 82 -14.02 -28.60 46.12
C ILE A 82 -12.68 -29.31 46.37
N SER A 83 -12.17 -29.27 47.61
CA SER A 83 -10.98 -30.03 48.00
C SER A 83 -11.21 -31.53 47.78
N GLY A 84 -10.46 -32.13 46.86
CA GLY A 84 -10.60 -33.52 46.46
C GLY A 84 -10.52 -34.50 47.64
N GLU A 85 -9.67 -34.20 48.63
CA GLU A 85 -9.55 -34.99 49.85
C GLU A 85 -10.85 -35.01 50.68
N ARG A 86 -11.53 -33.86 50.79
CA ARG A 86 -12.79 -33.74 51.55
C ARG A 86 -13.94 -34.48 50.85
N PHE A 87 -13.99 -34.38 49.53
CA PHE A 87 -14.98 -35.09 48.73
C PHE A 87 -14.79 -36.61 48.79
N LEU A 88 -13.55 -37.10 48.65
CA LEU A 88 -13.23 -38.52 48.78
C LEU A 88 -13.57 -39.08 50.17
N HIS A 89 -13.31 -38.31 51.23
CA HIS A 89 -13.66 -38.70 52.59
C HIS A 89 -15.19 -38.78 52.80
N ALA A 90 -15.96 -37.85 52.24
CA ALA A 90 -17.42 -37.88 52.28
C ALA A 90 -18.00 -39.09 51.52
N LEU A 91 -17.47 -39.37 50.32
CA LEU A 91 -17.86 -40.51 49.50
C LEU A 91 -17.54 -41.86 50.17
N ALA A 92 -16.34 -41.98 50.75
CA ALA A 92 -15.95 -43.16 51.52
C ALA A 92 -16.88 -43.38 52.74
N THR A 93 -17.32 -42.29 53.39
CA THR A 93 -18.24 -42.36 54.53
C THR A 93 -19.65 -42.82 54.10
N VAL A 94 -20.16 -42.33 52.95
CA VAL A 94 -21.45 -42.75 52.39
C VAL A 94 -21.41 -44.22 51.96
N ASN A 95 -20.33 -44.66 51.31
CA ASN A 95 -20.18 -46.05 50.87
C ASN A 95 -20.03 -47.02 52.06
N ARG A 96 -19.26 -46.66 53.11
CA ARG A 96 -19.19 -47.45 54.35
C ARG A 96 -20.55 -47.61 55.03
N ARG A 97 -21.40 -46.58 55.03
CA ARG A 97 -22.77 -46.69 55.59
C ARG A 97 -23.68 -47.63 54.78
N ARG A 98 -23.44 -47.79 53.47
CA ARG A 98 -24.16 -48.77 52.63
C ARG A 98 -23.66 -50.19 52.81
N GLU A 99 -22.37 -50.39 53.00
CA GLU A 99 -21.82 -51.72 53.28
C GLU A 99 -22.39 -52.30 54.59
N VAL A 100 -22.69 -51.44 55.58
CA VAL A 100 -23.32 -51.85 56.84
C VAL A 100 -24.81 -52.21 56.69
N SER A 101 -25.47 -51.82 55.58
CA SER A 101 -26.89 -52.12 55.31
C SER A 101 -27.14 -53.23 54.27
N LEU A 102 -26.09 -53.85 53.73
CA LEU A 102 -26.17 -55.01 52.84
C LEU A 102 -25.63 -56.26 53.56
N PRO A 103 -26.38 -57.37 53.68
CA PRO A 103 -25.83 -58.61 54.18
C PRO A 103 -24.81 -59.15 53.16
N CYS A 104 -23.55 -59.16 53.57
CA CYS A 104 -22.44 -59.61 52.74
C CYS A 104 -22.59 -61.11 52.41
N ILE A 105 -22.83 -61.41 51.13
CA ILE A 105 -22.61 -62.73 50.54
C ILE A 105 -21.40 -62.59 49.63
N ALA A 106 -20.19 -62.81 50.17
CA ALA A 106 -19.06 -63.32 49.40
C ALA A 106 -17.86 -63.69 50.29
N SER A 107 -17.25 -64.82 49.90
CA SER A 107 -15.83 -65.15 50.04
C SER A 107 -15.32 -65.73 51.36
N SER A 108 -15.41 -67.06 51.45
CA SER A 108 -14.40 -67.89 52.14
C SER A 108 -13.95 -69.04 51.23
N ILE A 109 -13.17 -68.74 50.18
CA ILE A 109 -12.36 -69.76 49.50
C ILE A 109 -11.04 -69.11 49.09
N LEU A 110 -10.00 -69.38 49.88
CA LEU A 110 -8.63 -69.69 49.46
C LEU A 110 -7.80 -69.88 50.73
N ASP A 111 -7.65 -71.14 51.13
CA ASP A 111 -6.39 -71.66 51.66
C ASP A 111 -6.40 -73.17 51.50
N SER A 112 -5.76 -73.62 50.43
CA SER A 112 -5.48 -75.02 50.14
C SER A 112 -3.98 -75.23 50.27
N THR A 113 -3.54 -75.72 51.42
CA THR A 113 -2.31 -76.51 51.51
C THR A 113 -2.70 -77.91 51.96
N GLY A 114 -2.43 -78.86 51.06
CA GLY A 114 -2.86 -80.24 51.21
C GLY A 114 -2.16 -80.99 52.34
N ARG A 115 -2.91 -81.90 52.95
CA ARG A 115 -2.38 -83.19 53.40
C ARG A 115 -3.44 -84.26 53.22
N MET A 116 -3.02 -85.29 52.49
CA MET A 116 -3.63 -86.60 52.33
C MET A 116 -4.01 -87.20 53.69
N SER A 117 -5.14 -87.93 53.77
CA SER A 117 -5.18 -89.37 54.09
C SER A 117 -6.62 -89.86 54.32
N GLU A 118 -7.00 -90.87 53.53
CA GLU A 118 -7.93 -92.00 53.74
C GLU A 118 -9.13 -91.90 54.72
N PRO A 119 -10.33 -92.36 54.31
CA PRO A 119 -11.29 -92.93 55.23
C PRO A 119 -11.15 -94.45 55.27
N ALA A 120 -10.39 -94.97 56.23
CA ALA A 120 -10.48 -96.35 56.67
C ALA A 120 -11.25 -96.41 57.99
N SER A 121 -12.41 -97.07 58.01
CA SER A 121 -12.65 -98.23 58.87
C SER A 121 -14.12 -98.58 58.98
N SER A 122 -14.42 -99.80 58.52
CA SER A 122 -15.54 -100.64 58.95
C SER A 122 -15.50 -100.91 60.44
N GLN A 123 -16.68 -101.03 61.07
CA GLN A 123 -17.07 -101.99 62.13
C GLN A 123 -18.32 -101.44 62.87
N ARG A 124 -19.33 -102.19 63.31
CA ARG A 124 -19.63 -103.63 63.32
C ARG A 124 -21.09 -103.73 63.81
N LEU A 125 -22.00 -104.26 62.99
CA LEU A 125 -23.29 -104.74 63.48
C LEU A 125 -23.03 -105.99 64.32
N GLN A 126 -23.41 -105.96 65.59
CA GLN A 126 -23.36 -107.12 66.48
C GLN A 126 -24.66 -107.91 66.34
N GLU A 127 -24.53 -109.14 65.87
CA GLU A 127 -25.29 -110.33 66.27
C GLU A 127 -24.59 -111.55 65.63
N PRO A 128 -24.72 -112.78 66.14
CA PRO A 128 -24.70 -113.29 67.52
C PRO A 128 -23.57 -114.35 67.67
N PRO A 129 -23.26 -114.86 68.89
CA PRO A 129 -22.48 -116.09 69.01
C PRO A 129 -23.40 -117.33 69.12
N PRO A 130 -23.33 -118.30 68.21
CA PRO A 130 -23.57 -119.70 68.54
C PRO A 130 -22.28 -120.26 69.16
N LYS A 131 -22.38 -121.21 70.09
CA LYS A 131 -21.46 -122.36 70.23
C LYS A 131 -21.79 -123.22 71.46
N HIS A 132 -22.08 -124.49 71.16
CA HIS A 132 -21.74 -125.73 71.88
C HIS A 132 -22.34 -125.96 73.29
N SER A 133 -23.26 -126.92 73.45
CA SER A 133 -23.03 -128.38 73.47
C SER A 133 -22.12 -128.81 74.63
N ARG A 134 -22.75 -129.19 75.75
CA ARG A 134 -22.26 -130.19 76.71
C ARG A 134 -23.43 -131.16 76.90
N ARG A 135 -23.44 -132.30 76.20
CA ARG A 135 -22.93 -133.60 76.67
C ARG A 135 -23.29 -133.87 78.14
N TYR A 136 -24.53 -134.32 78.30
CA TYR A 136 -25.01 -135.40 79.15
C TYR A 136 -24.08 -135.98 80.23
N SER A 137 -24.58 -136.00 81.47
CA SER A 137 -24.37 -137.10 82.40
C SER A 137 -25.32 -138.24 81.99
N ILE A 138 -24.83 -139.12 81.10
CA ILE A 138 -25.56 -140.25 80.51
C ILE A 138 -25.73 -141.41 81.52
N GLU A 139 -24.99 -141.45 82.61
CA GLU A 139 -24.95 -142.62 83.49
C GLU A 139 -26.20 -142.77 84.37
N ASN A 140 -26.79 -141.69 84.90
CA ASN A 140 -28.06 -141.78 85.64
C ASN A 140 -29.28 -141.97 84.72
N SER A 141 -29.14 -141.69 83.42
CA SER A 141 -30.22 -141.84 82.44
C SER A 141 -30.26 -143.24 81.84
N ILE A 142 -29.17 -144.01 81.83
CA ILE A 142 -29.16 -145.39 81.35
C ILE A 142 -29.91 -146.31 82.33
N GLU A 143 -29.77 -146.11 83.64
CA GLU A 143 -30.48 -146.91 84.66
C GLU A 143 -32.00 -146.61 84.74
N ASP A 144 -32.41 -145.39 84.37
CA ASP A 144 -33.82 -145.03 84.22
C ASP A 144 -34.41 -145.41 82.85
N ILE A 145 -33.59 -145.43 81.78
CA ILE A 145 -34.00 -145.92 80.46
C ILE A 145 -34.08 -147.46 80.44
N ALA A 146 -33.17 -148.18 81.12
CA ALA A 146 -33.23 -149.63 81.27
C ALA A 146 -34.52 -150.06 82.01
N ARG A 147 -34.85 -149.40 83.13
CA ARG A 147 -36.12 -149.63 83.84
C ARG A 147 -37.36 -149.26 83.01
N ARG A 148 -37.28 -148.24 82.14
CA ARG A 148 -38.38 -147.84 81.24
C ARG A 148 -38.51 -148.69 79.98
N LEU A 149 -37.46 -149.38 79.55
CA LEU A 149 -37.50 -150.36 78.45
C LEU A 149 -37.97 -151.74 78.93
N GLU A 150 -37.67 -152.11 80.18
CA GLU A 150 -38.21 -153.32 80.82
C GLU A 150 -39.70 -153.21 81.15
N SER A 151 -40.20 -152.00 81.44
CA SER A 151 -41.64 -151.72 81.50
C SER A 151 -42.18 -151.54 80.07
N GLY A 152 -42.57 -152.65 79.43
CA GLY A 152 -43.14 -152.69 78.08
C GLY A 152 -44.36 -151.78 77.88
N VAL A 153 -44.11 -150.48 77.68
CA VAL A 153 -45.09 -149.50 77.22
C VAL A 153 -44.89 -149.37 75.72
N GLY A 154 -45.82 -149.96 74.97
CA GLY A 154 -45.90 -149.82 73.53
C GLY A 154 -45.71 -148.36 73.12
N VAL A 155 -44.56 -148.08 72.51
CA VAL A 155 -44.26 -146.81 71.86
C VAL A 155 -45.10 -146.77 70.58
N GLY A 156 -46.39 -146.51 70.77
CA GLY A 156 -47.37 -146.31 69.72
C GLY A 156 -47.03 -145.07 68.91
N ASP A 157 -47.55 -145.03 67.68
CA ASP A 157 -47.23 -144.07 66.61
C ASP A 157 -47.32 -142.57 66.99
N LEU A 158 -47.82 -142.22 68.18
CA LEU A 158 -47.82 -140.89 68.77
C LEU A 158 -46.41 -140.26 68.90
N LYS A 159 -45.40 -141.00 69.38
CA LYS A 159 -44.03 -140.46 69.49
C LYS A 159 -43.34 -140.28 68.12
N LYS A 160 -43.70 -141.11 67.14
CA LYS A 160 -43.24 -140.95 65.75
C LYS A 160 -43.90 -139.73 65.10
N SER A 161 -45.18 -139.49 65.37
CA SER A 161 -45.93 -138.32 64.89
C SER A 161 -45.38 -137.00 65.46
N GLU A 162 -44.95 -136.96 66.72
CA GLU A 162 -44.34 -135.77 67.32
C GLU A 162 -42.96 -135.46 66.72
N ILE A 163 -42.12 -136.49 66.52
CA ILE A 163 -40.82 -136.35 65.84
C ILE A 163 -41.03 -135.87 64.39
N LEU A 164 -41.98 -136.46 63.66
CA LEU A 164 -42.33 -136.02 62.30
C LEU A 164 -42.80 -134.56 62.28
N SER A 165 -43.68 -134.15 63.20
CA SER A 165 -44.13 -132.76 63.33
C SER A 165 -42.97 -131.79 63.60
N VAL A 166 -41.99 -132.16 64.43
CA VAL A 166 -40.78 -131.35 64.66
C VAL A 166 -39.94 -131.22 63.38
N TYR A 167 -39.76 -132.31 62.61
CA TYR A 167 -39.04 -132.25 61.33
C TYR A 167 -39.81 -131.47 60.26
N GLU A 168 -41.13 -131.64 60.15
CA GLU A 168 -41.99 -130.87 59.25
C GLU A 168 -41.94 -129.38 59.59
N GLY A 169 -42.09 -129.02 60.88
CA GLY A 169 -41.93 -127.65 61.36
C GLY A 169 -40.55 -127.09 61.06
N ARG A 170 -39.49 -127.90 61.18
CA ARG A 170 -38.12 -127.49 60.81
C ARG A 170 -37.96 -127.30 59.31
N ILE A 171 -38.53 -128.17 58.49
CA ILE A 171 -38.53 -128.07 57.02
C ILE A 171 -39.29 -126.81 56.59
N LEU A 172 -40.46 -126.53 57.17
CA LEU A 172 -41.23 -125.31 56.89
C LEU A 172 -40.47 -124.05 57.33
N ALA A 173 -39.83 -124.07 58.50
CA ALA A 173 -39.00 -122.96 58.97
C ALA A 173 -37.78 -122.73 58.05
N LEU A 174 -37.15 -123.80 57.56
CA LEU A 174 -36.04 -123.71 56.59
C LEU A 174 -36.51 -123.18 55.25
N LYS A 175 -37.66 -123.64 54.72
CA LYS A 175 -38.29 -123.11 53.50
C LYS A 175 -38.61 -121.62 53.63
N SER A 176 -39.25 -121.21 54.73
CA SER A 176 -39.53 -119.79 54.98
C SER A 176 -38.25 -118.95 55.08
N LYS A 177 -37.16 -119.51 55.63
CA LYS A 177 -35.85 -118.84 55.66
C LYS A 177 -35.22 -118.75 54.26
N GLU A 178 -35.32 -119.81 53.46
CA GLU A 178 -34.86 -119.82 52.07
C GLU A 178 -35.62 -118.78 51.24
N GLU A 179 -36.94 -118.71 51.34
CA GLU A 179 -37.77 -117.70 50.68
C GLU A 179 -37.35 -116.27 51.10
N LYS A 180 -37.12 -116.03 52.40
CA LYS A 180 -36.63 -114.72 52.89
C LYS A 180 -35.23 -114.40 52.36
N LEU A 181 -34.33 -115.38 52.29
CA LEU A 181 -32.99 -115.20 51.73
C LEU A 181 -33.04 -114.94 50.22
N GLN A 182 -33.93 -115.62 49.49
CA GLN A 182 -34.18 -115.36 48.08
C GLN A 182 -34.73 -113.95 47.86
N GLN A 183 -35.70 -113.51 48.66
CA GLN A 183 -36.22 -112.14 48.62
C GLN A 183 -35.14 -111.09 48.97
N LEU A 184 -34.28 -111.36 49.95
CA LEU A 184 -33.16 -110.48 50.27
C LEU A 184 -32.16 -110.40 49.11
N LEU A 185 -31.88 -111.54 48.46
CA LEU A 185 -30.98 -111.59 47.31
C LEU A 185 -31.57 -110.83 46.11
N THR A 186 -32.86 -111.00 45.81
CA THR A 186 -33.50 -110.27 44.71
C THR A 186 -33.57 -108.78 45.00
N THR A 187 -33.94 -108.37 46.22
CA THR A 187 -33.92 -106.95 46.61
C THR A 187 -32.53 -106.33 46.55
N GLN A 188 -31.49 -107.00 47.05
CA GLN A 188 -30.10 -106.51 46.92
C GLN A 188 -29.65 -106.40 45.46
N SER A 189 -30.03 -107.36 44.62
CA SER A 189 -29.72 -107.33 43.18
C SER A 189 -30.40 -106.14 42.48
N MET A 190 -31.67 -105.87 42.80
CA MET A 190 -32.39 -104.69 42.27
C MET A 190 -31.80 -103.37 42.77
N MET A 191 -31.44 -103.30 44.06
CA MET A 191 -30.79 -102.11 44.64
C MET A 191 -29.42 -101.83 44.02
N LEU A 192 -28.64 -102.89 43.73
CA LEU A 192 -27.37 -102.77 43.03
C LEU A 192 -27.56 -102.25 41.61
N GLN A 193 -28.51 -102.81 40.87
CA GLN A 193 -28.85 -102.35 39.51
C GLN A 193 -29.29 -100.87 39.49
N GLU A 194 -30.07 -100.44 40.49
CA GLU A 194 -30.48 -99.04 40.62
C GLU A 194 -29.30 -98.12 40.98
N SER A 195 -28.40 -98.56 41.85
CA SER A 195 -27.16 -97.84 42.17
C SER A 195 -26.27 -97.68 40.91
N ASP A 196 -26.11 -98.73 40.12
CA ASP A 196 -25.35 -98.69 38.86
C ASP A 196 -26.00 -97.73 37.85
N ARG A 197 -27.34 -97.71 37.77
CA ARG A 197 -28.08 -96.77 36.93
C ARG A 197 -27.80 -95.32 37.34
N LEU A 198 -27.88 -95.02 38.64
CA LEU A 198 -27.60 -93.67 39.18
C LEU A 198 -26.14 -93.27 38.98
N LEU A 199 -25.19 -94.19 39.17
CA LEU A 199 -23.77 -93.94 38.94
C LEU A 199 -23.51 -93.61 37.47
N ASN A 200 -24.06 -94.38 36.54
CA ASN A 200 -23.93 -94.12 35.11
C ASN A 200 -24.58 -92.79 34.71
N GLN A 201 -25.75 -92.45 35.27
CA GLN A 201 -26.37 -91.15 35.04
C GLN A 201 -25.51 -89.99 35.54
N HIS A 202 -24.90 -90.14 36.72
CA HIS A 202 -23.98 -89.14 37.27
C HIS A 202 -22.74 -88.98 36.40
N LEU A 203 -22.09 -90.08 36.00
CA LEU A 203 -20.90 -90.06 35.14
C LEU A 203 -21.18 -89.44 33.76
N CYS A 204 -22.32 -89.78 33.14
CA CYS A 204 -22.76 -89.16 31.89
C CYS A 204 -23.01 -87.65 32.07
N SER A 205 -23.64 -87.25 33.17
CA SER A 205 -23.88 -85.83 33.47
C SER A 205 -22.58 -85.07 33.74
N GLN A 206 -21.63 -85.70 34.43
CA GLN A 206 -20.31 -85.14 34.67
C GLN A 206 -19.56 -84.94 33.36
N THR A 207 -19.50 -85.97 32.51
CA THR A 207 -18.85 -85.89 31.20
C THR A 207 -19.43 -84.78 30.33
N LYS A 208 -20.77 -84.60 30.34
CA LYS A 208 -21.43 -83.49 29.63
C LYS A 208 -21.03 -82.12 30.16
N ARG A 209 -21.01 -81.94 31.48
CA ARG A 209 -20.58 -80.68 32.09
C ARG A 209 -19.10 -80.39 31.79
N ASP A 210 -18.25 -81.41 31.84
CA ASP A 210 -16.83 -81.26 31.52
C ASP A 210 -16.64 -80.86 30.05
N SER A 211 -17.40 -81.45 29.10
CA SER A 211 -17.37 -81.02 27.70
C SER A 211 -17.89 -79.59 27.50
N GLU A 212 -18.96 -79.19 28.20
CA GLU A 212 -19.48 -77.80 28.14
C GLU A 212 -18.47 -76.79 28.70
N ILE A 213 -17.77 -77.14 29.79
CA ILE A 213 -16.69 -76.30 30.36
C ILE A 213 -15.55 -76.13 29.36
N ASP A 214 -15.13 -77.22 28.70
CA ASP A 214 -14.06 -77.16 27.71
C ASP A 214 -14.48 -76.36 26.47
N GLU A 215 -15.72 -76.50 26.00
CA GLU A 215 -16.30 -75.65 24.96
C GLU A 215 -16.27 -74.18 25.37
N MET A 216 -16.76 -73.83 26.57
CA MET A 216 -16.73 -72.45 27.09
C MET A 216 -15.31 -71.90 27.19
N ARG A 217 -14.33 -72.70 27.61
CA ARG A 217 -12.91 -72.33 27.61
C ARG A 217 -12.36 -72.09 26.22
N THR A 218 -12.82 -72.83 25.20
CA THR A 218 -12.42 -72.56 23.81
C THR A 218 -13.05 -71.27 23.29
N PHE A 219 -14.33 -71.01 23.57
CA PHE A 219 -14.99 -69.76 23.21
C PHE A 219 -14.33 -68.54 23.88
N LEU A 220 -13.99 -68.63 25.17
CA LEU A 220 -13.31 -67.56 25.88
C LEU A 220 -11.96 -67.24 25.22
N ARG A 221 -11.13 -68.28 24.97
CA ARG A 221 -9.83 -68.11 24.29
C ARG A 221 -9.96 -67.52 22.88
N GLN A 222 -11.00 -67.90 22.13
CA GLN A 222 -11.26 -67.31 20.82
C GLN A 222 -11.70 -65.84 20.93
N SER A 223 -12.51 -65.51 21.94
CA SER A 223 -12.95 -64.14 22.19
C SER A 223 -11.78 -63.25 22.59
N GLU A 224 -10.89 -63.73 23.47
CA GLU A 224 -9.68 -63.02 23.89
C GLU A 224 -8.77 -62.72 22.69
N ARG A 225 -8.51 -63.72 21.83
CA ARG A 225 -7.72 -63.50 20.61
C ARG A 225 -8.33 -62.46 19.68
N ARG A 226 -9.65 -62.49 19.48
CA ARG A 226 -10.34 -61.47 18.65
C ARG A 226 -10.23 -60.07 19.25
N LEU A 227 -10.25 -59.94 20.58
CA LEU A 227 -10.05 -58.66 21.25
C LEU A 227 -8.62 -58.17 21.08
N GLU A 228 -7.62 -59.06 21.18
CA GLU A 228 -6.21 -58.75 20.92
C GLU A 228 -6.00 -58.29 19.47
N ASP A 229 -6.57 -58.99 18.49
CA ASP A 229 -6.49 -58.64 17.06
C ASP A 229 -7.07 -57.23 16.81
N VAL A 230 -8.27 -56.94 17.36
CA VAL A 230 -8.92 -55.63 17.23
C VAL A 230 -8.12 -54.53 17.94
N GLN A 231 -7.55 -54.81 19.11
CA GLN A 231 -6.70 -53.88 19.85
C GLN A 231 -5.42 -53.56 19.06
N GLU A 232 -4.82 -54.55 18.41
CA GLU A 232 -3.64 -54.36 17.57
C GLU A 232 -3.98 -53.54 16.32
N GLU A 233 -5.09 -53.84 15.64
CA GLU A 233 -5.58 -53.05 14.51
C GLU A 233 -5.89 -51.59 14.90
N HIS A 234 -6.54 -51.37 16.04
CA HIS A 234 -6.78 -50.02 16.57
C HIS A 234 -5.47 -49.28 16.85
N THR A 235 -4.48 -49.95 17.43
CA THR A 235 -3.18 -49.33 17.72
C THR A 235 -2.44 -48.97 16.42
N ARG A 236 -2.45 -49.86 15.43
CA ARG A 236 -1.85 -49.64 14.11
C ARG A 236 -2.53 -48.49 13.37
N THR A 237 -3.86 -48.49 13.30
CA THR A 237 -4.65 -47.44 12.63
C THR A 237 -4.49 -46.09 13.31
N TYR A 238 -4.50 -46.05 14.64
CA TYR A 238 -4.23 -44.84 15.40
C TYR A 238 -2.83 -44.28 15.10
N ALA A 239 -1.79 -45.13 15.13
CA ALA A 239 -0.43 -44.72 14.81
C ALA A 239 -0.25 -44.26 13.35
N GLN A 240 -1.04 -44.79 12.42
CA GLN A 240 -1.06 -44.32 11.03
C GLN A 240 -1.73 -42.94 10.93
N LEU A 241 -2.90 -42.77 11.56
CA LEU A 241 -3.63 -41.50 11.56
C LEU A 241 -2.83 -40.37 12.22
N THR A 242 -2.09 -40.65 13.30
CA THR A 242 -1.21 -39.65 13.92
C THR A 242 -0.10 -39.21 12.97
N LYS A 243 0.58 -40.16 12.31
CA LYS A 243 1.61 -39.84 11.30
C LYS A 243 1.06 -39.05 10.11
N GLU A 244 -0.14 -39.40 9.64
CA GLU A 244 -0.79 -38.65 8.55
C GLU A 244 -1.19 -37.24 8.97
N ASN A 245 -1.66 -37.06 10.21
CA ASN A 245 -1.96 -35.74 10.76
C ASN A 245 -0.70 -34.89 10.95
N GLU A 246 0.38 -35.47 11.47
CA GLU A 246 1.68 -34.79 11.57
C GLU A 246 2.19 -34.35 10.19
N ALA A 247 2.09 -35.22 9.18
CA ALA A 247 2.46 -34.88 7.81
C ALA A 247 1.60 -33.75 7.22
N LYS A 248 0.28 -33.75 7.49
CA LYS A 248 -0.63 -32.66 7.09
C LYS A 248 -0.31 -31.36 7.81
N ASP A 249 0.02 -31.41 9.10
CA ASP A 249 0.41 -30.23 9.87
C ASP A 249 1.71 -29.62 9.33
N ASP A 250 2.69 -30.44 8.95
CA ASP A 250 3.92 -29.97 8.34
C ASP A 250 3.69 -29.38 6.95
N GLN A 251 2.84 -30.00 6.13
CA GLN A 251 2.39 -29.41 4.86
C GLN A 251 1.68 -28.06 5.08
N LEU A 252 0.83 -27.94 6.10
CA LEU A 252 0.14 -26.70 6.44
C LEU A 252 1.11 -25.61 6.90
N LYS A 253 2.14 -25.96 7.70
CA LYS A 253 3.20 -25.02 8.10
C LYS A 253 3.95 -24.51 6.89
N GLU A 254 4.30 -25.39 5.95
CA GLU A 254 5.01 -25.02 4.73
C GLU A 254 4.14 -24.15 3.81
N ALA A 255 2.87 -24.49 3.62
CA ALA A 255 1.92 -23.67 2.88
C ALA A 255 1.77 -22.26 3.49
N LYS A 256 1.70 -22.16 4.83
CA LYS A 256 1.68 -20.86 5.54
C LYS A 256 2.99 -20.07 5.39
N ARG A 257 4.12 -20.75 5.23
CA ARG A 257 5.42 -20.09 4.97
C ARG A 257 5.45 -19.53 3.55
N LEU A 258 5.03 -20.32 2.57
CA LEU A 258 4.92 -19.90 1.18
C LEU A 258 3.94 -18.73 1.00
N LEU A 259 2.77 -18.78 1.66
CA LEU A 259 1.79 -17.70 1.61
C LEU A 259 2.39 -16.37 2.13
N ARG A 260 3.11 -16.40 3.26
CA ARG A 260 3.80 -15.23 3.80
C ARG A 260 4.86 -14.68 2.85
N ASN A 261 5.60 -15.55 2.16
CA ASN A 261 6.57 -15.11 1.15
C ASN A 261 5.89 -14.42 -0.04
N VAL A 262 4.75 -14.96 -0.52
CA VAL A 262 3.96 -14.35 -1.59
C VAL A 262 3.40 -12.99 -1.16
N GLU A 263 2.86 -12.88 0.06
CA GLU A 263 2.40 -11.61 0.63
C GLU A 263 3.52 -10.57 0.69
N GLN A 264 4.73 -10.97 1.08
CA GLN A 264 5.89 -10.08 1.09
C GLN A 264 6.29 -9.64 -0.32
N GLN A 265 6.29 -10.54 -1.30
CA GLN A 265 6.58 -10.22 -2.69
C GLN A 265 5.53 -9.27 -3.29
N LEU A 266 4.24 -9.46 -2.97
CA LEU A 266 3.18 -8.55 -3.39
C LEU A 266 3.40 -7.14 -2.85
N LYS A 267 3.72 -6.99 -1.55
CA LYS A 267 4.05 -5.68 -0.96
C LYS A 267 5.23 -5.00 -1.66
N GLN A 268 6.30 -5.75 -1.94
CA GLN A 268 7.46 -5.22 -2.67
C GLN A 268 7.10 -4.78 -4.09
N MET A 269 6.22 -5.52 -4.77
CA MET A 269 5.73 -5.17 -6.10
C MET A 269 4.85 -3.93 -6.07
N GLU A 270 3.99 -3.77 -5.05
CA GLU A 270 3.17 -2.58 -4.83
C GLU A 270 4.05 -1.34 -4.60
N GLU A 271 5.02 -1.43 -3.69
CA GLU A 271 6.01 -0.36 -3.44
C GLU A 271 6.79 0.00 -4.72
N CYS A 272 7.21 -1.00 -5.50
CA CYS A 272 7.89 -0.77 -6.78
C CYS A 272 6.97 -0.05 -7.79
N ASN A 273 5.70 -0.43 -7.84
CA ASN A 273 4.73 0.17 -8.74
C ASN A 273 4.43 1.63 -8.37
N GLU A 274 4.34 1.96 -7.08
CA GLU A 274 4.20 3.35 -6.60
C GLU A 274 5.39 4.21 -7.04
N VAL A 275 6.63 3.69 -6.88
CA VAL A 275 7.85 4.39 -7.32
C VAL A 275 7.87 4.57 -8.84
N LEU A 276 7.45 3.56 -9.61
CA LEU A 276 7.34 3.67 -11.06
C LEU A 276 6.31 4.72 -11.48
N GLN A 277 5.17 4.80 -10.79
CA GLN A 277 4.14 5.80 -11.04
C GLN A 277 4.64 7.21 -10.71
N GLU A 278 5.37 7.40 -9.61
CA GLU A 278 6.01 8.68 -9.28
C GLU A 278 7.01 9.10 -10.36
N LYS A 279 7.85 8.16 -10.83
CA LYS A 279 8.81 8.42 -11.92
C LYS A 279 8.10 8.78 -13.22
N ALA A 280 7.01 8.10 -13.57
CA ALA A 280 6.21 8.40 -14.75
C ALA A 280 5.62 9.81 -14.69
N ASN A 281 5.05 10.20 -13.53
CA ASN A 281 4.53 11.55 -13.32
C ASN A 281 5.63 12.61 -13.43
N ARG A 282 6.80 12.35 -12.84
CA ARG A 282 7.96 13.27 -12.92
C ARG A 282 8.47 13.41 -14.34
N LEU A 283 8.51 12.32 -15.10
CA LEU A 283 8.90 12.32 -16.51
C LEU A 283 7.93 13.17 -17.33
N GLN A 284 6.62 13.01 -17.12
CA GLN A 284 5.59 13.83 -17.79
C GLN A 284 5.77 15.34 -17.52
N VAL A 285 6.13 15.72 -16.29
CA VAL A 285 6.41 17.12 -15.94
C VAL A 285 7.66 17.64 -16.67
N VAL A 286 8.72 16.82 -16.73
CA VAL A 286 9.95 17.16 -17.44
C VAL A 286 9.69 17.31 -18.94
N GLU A 287 8.89 16.43 -19.54
CA GLU A 287 8.50 16.53 -20.96
C GLU A 287 7.75 17.83 -21.25
N LYS A 288 6.76 18.20 -20.43
CA LYS A 288 6.04 19.48 -20.57
C LYS A 288 6.97 20.69 -20.45
N ASN A 289 7.91 20.65 -19.51
CA ASN A 289 8.90 21.72 -19.34
C ASN A 289 9.86 21.79 -20.53
N LEU A 290 10.27 20.65 -21.09
CA LEU A 290 11.10 20.58 -22.28
C LEU A 290 10.38 21.19 -23.49
N GLU A 291 9.11 20.87 -23.71
CA GLU A 291 8.29 21.46 -24.77
C GLU A 291 8.14 22.98 -24.61
N ALA A 292 7.96 23.47 -23.37
CA ALA A 292 7.89 24.90 -23.09
C ALA A 292 9.22 25.61 -23.42
N ASN A 293 10.34 25.05 -22.98
CA ASN A 293 11.68 25.58 -23.28
C ASN A 293 12.01 25.51 -24.77
N GLN A 294 11.54 24.48 -25.49
CA GLN A 294 11.68 24.41 -26.94
C GLN A 294 10.93 25.54 -27.64
N LYS A 295 9.69 25.84 -27.21
CA LYS A 295 8.92 26.97 -27.75
C LYS A 295 9.60 28.31 -27.48
N GLU A 296 10.16 28.51 -26.30
CA GLU A 296 10.93 29.70 -25.95
C GLU A 296 12.21 29.83 -26.78
N ASN A 297 12.94 28.74 -26.99
CA ASN A 297 14.12 28.77 -27.87
C ASN A 297 13.78 29.13 -29.31
N VAL A 298 12.65 28.64 -29.84
CA VAL A 298 12.17 29.03 -31.17
C VAL A 298 11.86 30.53 -31.23
N SER A 299 11.12 31.06 -30.26
CA SER A 299 10.78 32.50 -30.23
C SER A 299 12.02 33.40 -30.07
N LEU A 300 12.99 33.00 -29.23
CA LEU A 300 14.26 33.71 -29.10
C LEU A 300 15.07 33.66 -30.40
N SER A 301 15.11 32.51 -31.09
CA SER A 301 15.77 32.39 -32.39
C SER A 301 15.13 33.29 -33.46
N GLU A 302 13.79 33.40 -33.48
CA GLU A 302 13.08 34.32 -34.36
C GLU A 302 13.41 35.79 -34.03
N MET A 303 13.49 36.13 -32.74
CA MET A 303 13.87 37.47 -32.29
C MET A 303 15.30 37.83 -32.70
N ILE A 304 16.25 36.89 -32.56
CA ILE A 304 17.64 37.06 -33.02
C ILE A 304 17.66 37.32 -34.53
N ALA A 305 16.92 36.53 -35.32
CA ALA A 305 16.85 36.72 -36.77
C ALA A 305 16.25 38.09 -37.14
N MET A 306 15.22 38.57 -36.43
CA MET A 306 14.67 39.91 -36.62
C MET A 306 15.69 41.01 -36.31
N LEU A 307 16.40 40.89 -35.18
CA LEU A 307 17.44 41.85 -34.79
C LEU A 307 18.60 41.87 -35.79
N GLN A 308 19.00 40.72 -36.32
CA GLN A 308 20.03 40.61 -37.36
C GLN A 308 19.60 41.36 -38.63
N ARG A 309 18.39 41.11 -39.15
CA ARG A 309 17.85 41.84 -40.33
C ARG A 309 17.78 43.34 -40.09
N HIS A 310 17.36 43.77 -38.90
CA HIS A 310 17.31 45.19 -38.56
C HIS A 310 18.71 45.83 -38.53
N ASN A 311 19.70 45.11 -37.99
CA ASN A 311 21.09 45.56 -37.97
C ASN A 311 21.67 45.67 -39.39
N GLU A 312 21.39 44.70 -40.26
CA GLU A 312 21.79 44.73 -41.67
C GLU A 312 21.16 45.92 -42.40
N ALA A 313 19.85 46.15 -42.23
CA ALA A 313 19.17 47.30 -42.82
C ALA A 313 19.72 48.66 -42.30
N LEU A 314 20.10 48.73 -41.02
CA LEU A 314 20.75 49.91 -40.46
C LEU A 314 22.15 50.15 -41.05
N LYS A 315 22.94 49.08 -41.22
CA LYS A 315 24.26 49.17 -41.89
C LYS A 315 24.11 49.65 -43.32
N GLU A 316 23.16 49.08 -44.08
CA GLU A 316 22.89 49.51 -45.45
C GLU A 316 22.49 50.99 -45.52
N LYS A 317 21.61 51.45 -44.61
CA LYS A 317 21.26 52.88 -44.50
C LYS A 317 22.45 53.76 -44.12
N GLN A 318 23.33 53.29 -43.25
CA GLN A 318 24.54 54.02 -42.90
C GLN A 318 25.48 54.14 -44.10
N GLU A 319 25.65 53.07 -44.87
CA GLU A 319 26.46 53.06 -46.10
C GLU A 319 25.87 53.96 -47.20
N THR A 320 24.55 53.97 -47.40
CA THR A 320 23.90 54.88 -48.36
C THR A 320 24.08 56.33 -47.95
N MET A 321 23.81 56.66 -46.69
CA MET A 321 24.00 58.01 -46.17
C MET A 321 25.47 58.46 -46.26
N SER A 322 26.42 57.56 -46.01
CA SER A 322 27.86 57.86 -46.15
C SER A 322 28.22 58.18 -47.60
N ARG A 323 27.71 57.41 -48.58
CA ARG A 323 27.86 57.69 -50.02
C ARG A 323 27.24 59.02 -50.43
N ASP A 324 26.06 59.35 -49.89
CA ASP A 324 25.41 60.65 -50.17
C ASP A 324 26.22 61.82 -49.61
N ILE A 325 26.79 61.67 -48.41
CA ILE A 325 27.70 62.67 -47.82
C ILE A 325 28.93 62.86 -48.71
N GLU A 326 29.55 61.79 -49.19
CA GLU A 326 30.70 61.86 -50.10
C GLU A 326 30.34 62.57 -51.41
N SER A 327 29.18 62.26 -52.00
CA SER A 327 28.66 62.91 -53.20
C SER A 327 28.42 64.42 -52.99
N LEU A 328 27.72 64.79 -51.92
CA LEU A 328 27.49 66.19 -51.56
C LEU A 328 28.78 66.96 -51.28
N GLN A 329 29.78 66.30 -50.68
CA GLN A 329 31.11 66.89 -50.50
C GLN A 329 31.82 67.12 -51.83
N ALA A 330 31.70 66.19 -52.78
CA ALA A 330 32.23 66.34 -54.13
C ALA A 330 31.55 67.50 -54.89
N ASP A 331 30.22 67.59 -54.83
CA ASP A 331 29.43 68.68 -55.41
C ASP A 331 29.81 70.03 -54.80
N LYS A 332 29.91 70.11 -53.47
CA LYS A 332 30.39 71.31 -52.77
C LYS A 332 31.77 71.72 -53.25
N LYS A 333 32.70 70.77 -53.42
CA LYS A 333 34.05 71.03 -53.93
C LYS A 333 34.01 71.52 -55.38
N GLY A 334 33.12 70.96 -56.21
CA GLY A 334 32.87 71.40 -57.58
C GLY A 334 32.34 72.83 -57.65
N LEU A 335 31.29 73.13 -56.88
CA LEU A 335 30.72 74.48 -56.76
C LEU A 335 31.73 75.50 -56.22
N LEU A 336 32.58 75.13 -55.27
CA LEU A 336 33.65 76.00 -54.80
C LEU A 336 34.69 76.31 -55.89
N LYS A 337 35.00 75.34 -56.77
CA LYS A 337 35.88 75.58 -57.93
C LYS A 337 35.24 76.53 -58.92
N THR A 338 33.97 76.30 -59.29
CA THR A 338 33.26 77.18 -60.23
C THR A 338 33.07 78.59 -59.67
N LEU A 339 32.80 78.71 -58.36
CA LEU A 339 32.77 80.00 -57.66
C LEU A 339 34.11 80.73 -57.79
N LYS A 340 35.24 80.07 -57.47
CA LYS A 340 36.58 80.65 -57.61
C LYS A 340 36.90 81.07 -59.05
N GLU A 341 36.51 80.27 -60.04
CA GLU A 341 36.67 80.62 -61.46
C GLU A 341 35.84 81.86 -61.83
N LYS A 342 34.60 81.96 -61.34
CA LYS A 342 33.73 83.13 -61.55
C LYS A 342 34.26 84.37 -60.83
N GLU A 343 34.77 84.23 -59.61
CA GLU A 343 35.46 85.31 -58.88
C GLU A 343 36.71 85.78 -59.63
N ALA A 344 37.51 84.87 -60.19
CA ALA A 344 38.67 85.23 -61.01
C ALA A 344 38.24 85.99 -62.28
N LYS A 345 37.18 85.53 -62.97
CA LYS A 345 36.60 86.23 -64.13
C LYS A 345 36.08 87.61 -63.75
N LEU A 346 35.39 87.75 -62.61
CA LEU A 346 34.91 89.03 -62.10
C LEU A 346 36.07 89.97 -61.77
N LYS A 347 37.14 89.48 -61.15
CA LYS A 347 38.36 90.27 -60.90
C LYS A 347 38.99 90.75 -62.21
N GLU A 348 39.06 89.89 -63.22
CA GLU A 348 39.61 90.24 -64.52
C GLU A 348 38.73 91.26 -65.26
N GLN A 349 37.41 91.08 -65.22
CA GLN A 349 36.44 92.07 -65.73
C GLN A 349 36.55 93.40 -64.97
N ALA A 350 36.72 93.39 -63.64
CA ALA A 350 36.90 94.60 -62.85
C ALA A 350 38.19 95.34 -63.21
N LYS A 351 39.31 94.64 -63.44
CA LYS A 351 40.54 95.24 -64.00
C LYS A 351 40.30 95.85 -65.37
N CYS A 352 39.61 95.12 -66.26
CA CYS A 352 39.31 95.60 -67.61
C CYS A 352 38.42 96.86 -67.59
N LEU A 353 37.41 96.88 -66.71
CA LEU A 353 36.60 98.07 -66.43
C LEU A 353 37.45 99.22 -65.91
N HIS A 354 38.39 98.97 -64.99
CA HIS A 354 39.28 100.02 -64.47
C HIS A 354 40.20 100.59 -65.57
N VAL A 355 40.74 99.75 -66.46
CA VAL A 355 41.51 100.20 -67.64
C VAL A 355 40.63 101.03 -68.57
N LEU A 356 39.40 100.60 -68.83
CA LEU A 356 38.45 101.37 -69.65
C LEU A 356 38.07 102.70 -68.97
N GLN A 357 37.90 102.72 -67.65
CA GLN A 357 37.65 103.91 -66.85
C GLN A 357 38.81 104.90 -66.98
N SER A 358 40.05 104.45 -66.78
CA SER A 358 41.25 105.27 -66.96
C SER A 358 41.37 105.81 -68.38
N LYS A 359 41.09 105.00 -69.41
CA LYS A 359 41.04 105.48 -70.80
C LYS A 359 39.96 106.53 -71.02
N LEU A 360 38.80 106.38 -70.38
CA LEU A 360 37.71 107.35 -70.45
C LEU A 360 38.09 108.65 -69.74
N ASP A 361 38.78 108.57 -68.60
CA ASP A 361 39.31 109.71 -67.85
C ASP A 361 40.38 110.45 -68.67
N ASP A 362 41.31 109.73 -69.30
CA ASP A 362 42.32 110.30 -70.22
C ASP A 362 41.64 111.01 -71.39
N LYS A 363 40.61 110.39 -71.98
CA LYS A 363 39.84 110.97 -73.09
C LYS A 363 39.03 112.19 -72.65
N THR A 364 38.44 112.17 -71.46
CA THR A 364 37.73 113.34 -70.93
C THR A 364 38.69 114.47 -70.55
N ALA A 365 39.88 114.18 -70.03
CA ALA A 365 40.94 115.16 -69.83
C ALA A 365 41.41 115.77 -71.18
N GLN A 366 41.58 114.93 -72.21
CA GLN A 366 41.90 115.37 -73.56
C GLN A 366 40.80 116.28 -74.16
N VAL A 367 39.52 115.94 -73.96
CA VAL A 367 38.39 116.81 -74.35
C VAL A 367 38.40 118.14 -73.59
N LYS A 368 38.72 118.14 -72.29
CA LYS A 368 38.83 119.39 -71.51
C LYS A 368 39.97 120.28 -72.00
N SER A 369 41.14 119.70 -72.30
CA SER A 369 42.27 120.43 -72.88
C SER A 369 41.94 121.02 -74.25
N LEU A 370 41.28 120.25 -75.12
CA LEU A 370 40.83 120.74 -76.42
C LEU A 370 39.73 121.80 -76.29
N ALA A 371 38.88 121.70 -75.26
CA ALA A 371 37.88 122.71 -74.97
C ALA A 371 38.50 124.02 -74.47
N SER A 372 39.53 123.98 -73.60
CA SER A 372 40.25 125.17 -73.17
C SER A 372 41.04 125.80 -74.32
N GLU A 373 41.69 124.99 -75.16
CA GLU A 373 42.36 125.47 -76.37
C GLU A 373 41.36 126.12 -77.34
N LYS A 374 40.16 125.53 -77.48
CA LYS A 374 39.08 126.13 -78.26
C LYS A 374 38.62 127.47 -77.68
N THR A 375 38.48 127.60 -76.35
CA THR A 375 38.10 128.88 -75.73
C THR A 375 39.18 129.94 -75.91
N ASP A 376 40.46 129.58 -75.75
CA ASP A 376 41.58 130.51 -75.91
C ASP A 376 41.68 131.01 -77.36
N LEU A 377 41.51 130.11 -78.33
CA LEU A 377 41.44 130.46 -79.76
C LEU A 377 40.22 131.35 -80.06
N GLN A 378 39.10 131.12 -79.39
CA GLN A 378 37.88 131.90 -79.59
C GLN A 378 37.99 133.30 -78.95
N GLU A 379 38.65 133.43 -77.81
CA GLU A 379 39.00 134.72 -77.19
C GLU A 379 40.00 135.50 -78.07
N ALA A 380 41.06 134.85 -78.57
CA ALA A 380 42.01 135.45 -79.49
C ALA A 380 41.33 135.95 -80.78
N ASN A 381 40.39 135.18 -81.32
CA ASN A 381 39.63 135.58 -82.51
C ASN A 381 38.72 136.80 -82.23
N SER A 382 38.10 136.86 -81.04
CA SER A 382 37.30 138.02 -80.63
C SER A 382 38.11 139.30 -80.42
N ALA A 383 39.37 139.17 -79.95
CA ALA A 383 40.29 140.28 -79.79
C ALA A 383 40.73 140.87 -81.14
N LEU A 384 41.09 140.00 -82.09
CA LEU A 384 41.41 140.39 -83.47
C LEU A 384 40.22 141.09 -84.15
N GLN A 385 39.00 140.62 -83.91
CA GLN A 385 37.79 141.22 -84.48
C GLN A 385 37.52 142.64 -83.93
N LYS A 386 37.80 142.88 -82.64
CA LYS A 386 37.75 144.23 -82.04
C LYS A 386 38.82 145.16 -82.60
N GLU A 387 40.04 144.68 -82.79
CA GLU A 387 41.14 145.47 -83.34
C GLU A 387 40.87 145.86 -84.80
N ASN A 388 40.31 144.95 -85.59
CA ASN A 388 39.92 145.22 -86.98
C ASN A 388 38.85 146.33 -87.07
N SER A 389 37.83 146.29 -86.20
CA SER A 389 36.81 147.36 -86.16
C SER A 389 37.36 148.73 -85.75
N ARG A 390 38.44 148.78 -84.96
CA ARG A 390 39.11 150.03 -84.58
C ARG A 390 39.91 150.63 -85.73
N LEU A 391 40.65 149.80 -86.46
CA LEU A 391 41.43 150.22 -87.62
C LEU A 391 40.55 150.72 -88.77
N GLU A 392 39.37 150.13 -88.98
CA GLU A 392 38.38 150.64 -89.95
C GLU A 392 37.86 152.05 -89.59
N HIS A 393 37.68 152.34 -88.30
CA HIS A 393 37.24 153.66 -87.83
C HIS A 393 38.36 154.74 -87.96
N GLU A 394 39.62 154.36 -87.75
CA GLU A 394 40.78 155.25 -87.97
C GLU A 394 41.00 155.56 -89.46
N LEU A 395 40.69 154.60 -90.36
CA LEU A 395 40.78 154.79 -91.81
C LEU A 395 39.75 155.80 -92.34
N THR A 396 38.49 155.66 -91.91
CA THR A 396 37.36 156.51 -92.34
C THR A 396 37.49 157.98 -91.88
N THR A 397 38.12 158.22 -90.73
CA THR A 397 38.39 159.56 -90.20
C THR A 397 39.53 160.26 -90.93
N SER A 398 40.56 159.52 -91.36
CA SER A 398 41.64 160.08 -92.18
C SER A 398 41.16 160.44 -93.61
N GLU A 399 40.30 159.61 -94.21
CA GLU A 399 39.75 159.85 -95.55
C GLU A 399 38.89 161.13 -95.64
N THR A 400 38.07 161.39 -94.63
CA THR A 400 37.21 162.59 -94.59
C THR A 400 37.99 163.89 -94.38
N SER A 401 39.16 163.83 -93.72
CA SER A 401 40.05 165.00 -93.57
C SER A 401 40.75 165.36 -94.88
N ARG A 402 41.18 164.36 -95.66
CA ARG A 402 41.87 164.51 -96.95
C ARG A 402 41.00 165.21 -97.99
N GLN A 403 39.71 164.86 -98.04
CA GLN A 403 38.77 165.39 -99.02
C GLN A 403 38.43 166.88 -98.79
N LYS A 404 38.49 167.36 -97.54
CA LYS A 404 38.29 168.78 -97.21
C LYS A 404 39.48 169.66 -97.62
N THR A 405 40.71 169.15 -97.48
CA THR A 405 41.92 169.89 -97.88
C THR A 405 42.07 170.01 -99.40
N GLU A 406 41.54 169.04 -100.15
CA GLU A 406 41.60 169.01 -101.62
C GLU A 406 40.68 170.07 -102.26
N SER A 407 39.51 170.33 -101.67
CA SER A 407 38.57 171.37 -102.13
C SER A 407 39.10 172.80 -101.90
N CYS A 408 39.78 173.05 -100.78
CA CYS A 408 40.34 174.37 -100.45
C CYS A 408 41.52 174.77 -101.38
N LEU A 409 42.27 173.78 -101.88
CA LEU A 409 43.36 173.98 -102.84
C LEU A 409 42.85 174.35 -104.24
N GLN A 410 41.71 173.80 -104.68
CA GLN A 410 41.14 174.09 -105.99
C GLN A 410 40.65 175.54 -106.12
N GLU A 411 40.07 176.14 -105.07
CA GLU A 411 39.66 177.55 -105.07
C GLU A 411 40.86 178.52 -105.15
N LYS A 412 41.96 178.20 -104.47
CA LYS A 412 43.19 179.02 -104.49
C LYS A 412 43.87 179.03 -105.87
N VAL A 413 43.80 177.92 -106.61
CA VAL A 413 44.35 177.80 -107.98
C VAL A 413 43.54 178.65 -108.98
N ALA A 414 42.21 178.69 -108.86
CA ALA A 414 41.35 179.50 -109.72
C ALA A 414 41.56 181.01 -109.55
N LEU A 415 41.87 181.46 -108.33
CA LEU A 415 42.19 182.87 -108.04
C LEU A 415 43.52 183.29 -108.67
N ASN A 416 44.52 182.41 -108.66
CA ASN A 416 45.85 182.67 -109.21
C ASN A 416 45.81 182.84 -110.74
N GLN A 417 44.96 182.07 -111.43
CA GLN A 417 44.79 182.17 -112.89
C GLN A 417 44.19 183.51 -113.34
N LYS A 418 43.34 184.16 -112.54
CA LYS A 418 42.81 185.50 -112.85
C LYS A 418 43.88 186.59 -112.75
N LEU A 419 44.72 186.55 -111.72
CA LEU A 419 45.79 187.53 -111.51
C LEU A 419 46.89 187.45 -112.58
N THR A 420 47.12 186.27 -113.18
CA THR A 420 47.99 186.15 -114.37
C THR A 420 47.41 186.84 -115.60
N THR A 421 46.08 186.83 -115.79
CA THR A 421 45.47 187.55 -116.93
C THR A 421 45.48 189.06 -116.79
N ASP A 422 45.56 189.58 -115.56
CA ASP A 422 45.79 191.00 -115.31
C ASP A 422 47.20 191.45 -115.73
N LEU A 423 48.22 190.59 -115.59
CA LEU A 423 49.61 190.96 -115.90
C LEU A 423 49.93 190.96 -117.42
N GLU A 424 49.31 190.08 -118.20
CA GLU A 424 49.54 190.02 -119.65
C GLU A 424 49.02 191.26 -120.40
N LYS A 425 47.86 191.79 -119.96
CA LYS A 425 47.24 192.96 -120.59
C LYS A 425 48.01 194.26 -120.33
N PHE A 426 48.56 194.43 -119.12
CA PHE A 426 49.45 195.57 -118.82
C PHE A 426 50.75 195.50 -119.63
N ARG A 427 51.26 194.30 -119.89
CA ARG A 427 52.46 194.09 -120.74
C ARG A 427 52.23 194.49 -122.20
N GLN A 428 51.06 194.17 -122.77
CA GLN A 428 50.75 194.50 -124.16
C GLN A 428 50.55 196.00 -124.40
N MET A 429 49.93 196.73 -123.47
CA MET A 429 49.73 198.16 -123.67
C MET A 429 51.04 198.96 -123.53
N GLN A 430 51.94 198.51 -122.66
CA GLN A 430 53.27 199.13 -122.47
C GLN A 430 54.19 198.96 -123.68
N ALA A 431 53.94 197.97 -124.56
CA ALA A 431 54.70 197.76 -125.79
C ALA A 431 54.33 198.74 -126.91
N MET A 432 53.10 199.24 -126.95
CA MET A 432 52.67 200.15 -128.02
C MET A 432 53.19 201.59 -127.82
N ILE A 433 53.50 201.99 -126.58
CA ILE A 433 54.18 203.26 -126.24
C ILE A 433 55.65 203.29 -126.72
N ARG A 434 56.28 202.12 -126.99
CA ARG A 434 57.72 202.05 -127.30
C ARG A 434 58.09 202.04 -128.78
N ASN A 435 57.16 201.78 -129.70
CA ASN A 435 57.49 201.77 -131.13
C ASN A 435 57.18 203.11 -131.83
N ILE A 436 58.16 204.02 -131.66
CA ILE A 436 58.76 204.83 -132.75
C ILE A 436 58.18 206.23 -132.97
N SER A 437 58.64 207.10 -132.08
CA SER A 437 59.04 208.49 -132.32
C SER A 437 60.54 208.58 -132.66
N ALA A 438 61.05 207.91 -133.70
CA ALA A 438 62.48 207.95 -134.09
C ALA A 438 62.73 208.05 -135.61
N SER A 439 62.50 209.27 -136.12
CA SER A 439 63.29 210.09 -137.07
C SER A 439 64.47 209.53 -137.90
N THR A 440 64.36 209.71 -139.24
CA THR A 440 65.26 210.48 -140.16
C THR A 440 66.47 209.81 -140.87
N ILE A 441 66.42 209.91 -142.22
CA ILE A 441 67.39 209.80 -143.35
C ILE A 441 67.75 208.40 -143.91
N LEU A 442 67.02 207.98 -144.96
CA LEU A 442 67.42 208.16 -146.37
C LEU A 442 66.16 208.38 -147.23
#